data_AF-A0A928K6K0-F1
#
_entry.id   AF-A0A928K6K0-F1
#
_cell.length_a   1.000
_cell.length_b   1.000
_cell.length_c   1.000
_cell.angle_alpha   90.00
_cell.angle_beta   90.00
_cell.angle_gamma   90.00
#
_symmetry.space_group_name_H-M   'P 1'
#
loop_
_entity.id
_entity.type
_entity.pdbx_description
1 polymer ?
#
loop_
_entity_poly.entity_id
_entity_poly.type
_entity_poly.pdbx_seq_one_letter_code
_entity_poly.pdbx_strand_id
1 'polypeptide(L)'
;MGSLYVDSKNLQTPCLQLQNLPAVIEDKIGELTTVQKALRRNSPIAGIVAKIPVYRLREHIRDLNAVARALSAIIEQYAGTENGIISNIGGSSGGSKGKDPSQMTYLEYLDYRRENAVDPRTRELYERYLSQIVINDDDYDGTAHYSPSNGYINYDADEDSTNPRGQGTTYYHEVGHLIDDRSDGNGFTSVDGKYEFYDKMQQDYDRWVERVMHENGFSTREQANEYISDWLWEDADNKNGISDIVYGLSEGDAGGKWGHDASYYNETSTSQEAFAHFFEAGMADDSTKLDYIKEVFPSAYEEYQRMLNDELN
;
A
#
# COMPACT_ATOMS: atom_id res chain seq x y z
N MET A 1 -47.11 -2.17 2.79
CA MET A 1 -46.44 -0.90 2.42
C MET A 1 -46.67 -0.69 0.93
N GLY A 2 -47.25 0.44 0.53
CA GLY A 2 -47.57 0.72 -0.87
C GLY A 2 -46.30 1.02 -1.67
N SER A 3 -46.14 0.35 -2.81
CA SER A 3 -45.08 0.67 -3.76
C SER A 3 -45.46 1.96 -4.50
N LEU A 4 -44.64 3.00 -4.36
CA LEU A 4 -44.73 4.23 -5.16
C LEU A 4 -44.17 3.92 -6.55
N TYR A 5 -45.05 3.86 -7.56
CA TYR A 5 -44.64 3.81 -8.96
C TYR A 5 -44.07 5.17 -9.36
N VAL A 6 -42.76 5.25 -9.59
CA VAL A 6 -42.09 6.47 -10.05
C VAL A 6 -41.80 6.33 -11.54
N ASP A 7 -42.33 7.27 -12.34
CA ASP A 7 -42.12 7.33 -13.79
C ASP A 7 -40.64 7.61 -14.11
N SER A 8 -40.04 6.78 -14.97
CA SER A 8 -38.62 6.82 -15.33
C SER A 8 -38.20 8.16 -15.96
N LYS A 9 -39.13 8.87 -16.60
CA LYS A 9 -38.87 10.22 -17.16
C LYS A 9 -38.69 11.29 -16.07
N ASN A 10 -39.30 11.11 -14.90
CA ASN A 10 -39.16 12.03 -13.76
C ASN A 10 -37.86 11.82 -12.97
N LEU A 11 -37.13 10.74 -13.25
CA LEU A 11 -35.85 10.42 -12.59
C LEU A 11 -34.62 10.84 -13.43
N GLN A 12 -34.78 11.12 -14.72
CA GLN A 12 -33.65 11.48 -15.61
C GLN A 12 -32.92 12.76 -15.19
N THR A 13 -33.64 13.83 -14.86
CA THR A 13 -33.02 15.12 -14.49
C THR A 13 -32.31 15.08 -13.13
N PRO A 14 -32.91 14.52 -12.05
CA PRO A 14 -32.20 14.31 -10.79
C PRO A 14 -30.98 13.39 -10.93
N CYS A 15 -31.05 12.37 -11.79
CA CYS A 15 -29.95 11.43 -12.03
C CYS A 15 -28.78 12.10 -12.77
N LEU A 16 -29.05 12.93 -13.77
CA LEU A 16 -28.03 13.75 -14.45
C LEU A 16 -27.37 14.76 -13.50
N GLN A 17 -28.13 15.34 -12.57
CA GLN A 17 -27.56 16.23 -11.54
C GLN A 17 -26.67 15.47 -10.55
N LEU A 18 -27.05 14.24 -10.17
CA LEU A 18 -26.25 13.36 -9.32
C LEU A 18 -24.99 12.81 -10.03
N GLN A 19 -25.04 12.59 -11.35
CA GLN A 19 -23.88 12.15 -12.16
C GLN A 19 -22.83 13.25 -12.32
N ASN A 20 -23.24 14.52 -12.33
CA ASN A 20 -22.33 15.67 -12.43
C ASN A 20 -21.81 16.13 -11.06
N LEU A 21 -22.46 15.71 -9.97
CA LEU A 21 -22.08 16.09 -8.61
C LEU A 21 -20.63 15.72 -8.26
N PRO A 22 -20.12 14.52 -8.58
CA PRO A 22 -18.73 14.14 -8.27
C PRO A 22 -17.70 15.04 -8.92
N ALA A 23 -17.85 15.36 -10.21
CA ALA A 23 -16.94 16.25 -10.93
C ALA A 23 -16.97 17.67 -10.34
N VAL A 24 -18.16 18.18 -9.99
CA VAL A 24 -18.31 19.50 -9.34
C VAL A 24 -17.71 19.52 -7.93
N ILE A 25 -17.76 18.41 -7.20
CA ILE A 25 -17.18 18.32 -5.86
C ILE A 25 -15.65 18.14 -5.94
N GLU A 26 -15.12 17.37 -6.89
CA GLU A 26 -13.67 17.25 -7.14
C GLU A 26 -13.05 18.59 -7.52
N ASP A 27 -13.71 19.36 -8.39
CA ASP A 27 -13.29 20.72 -8.75
C ASP A 27 -13.22 21.65 -7.51
N LYS A 28 -14.25 21.61 -6.65
CA LYS A 28 -14.27 22.35 -5.38
C LYS A 28 -13.25 21.86 -4.36
N ILE A 29 -12.90 20.57 -4.37
CA ILE A 29 -11.79 20.05 -3.56
C ILE A 29 -10.46 20.57 -4.09
N GLY A 30 -10.28 20.63 -5.41
CA GLY A 30 -9.11 21.26 -6.03
C GLY A 30 -8.96 22.73 -5.61
N GLU A 31 -10.05 23.49 -5.63
CA GLU A 31 -10.09 24.87 -5.13
C GLU A 31 -9.76 24.94 -3.63
N LEU A 32 -10.37 24.09 -2.79
CA LEU A 32 -10.10 24.06 -1.35
C LEU A 32 -8.66 23.65 -1.02
N THR A 33 -8.10 22.69 -1.76
CA THR A 33 -6.71 22.25 -1.64
C THR A 33 -5.76 23.40 -2.01
N THR A 34 -6.07 24.12 -3.09
CA THR A 34 -5.31 25.30 -3.52
C THR A 34 -5.37 26.43 -2.48
N VAL A 35 -6.55 26.69 -1.92
CA VAL A 35 -6.75 27.66 -0.84
C VAL A 35 -6.03 27.23 0.44
N GLN A 36 -6.04 25.95 0.78
CA GLN A 36 -5.32 25.40 1.93
C GLN A 36 -3.80 25.56 1.76
N LYS A 37 -3.26 25.24 0.57
CA LYS A 37 -1.85 25.46 0.21
C LYS A 37 -1.47 26.95 0.28
N ALA A 38 -2.33 27.85 -0.20
CA ALA A 38 -2.11 29.30 -0.14
C ALA A 38 -2.14 29.87 1.29
N LEU A 39 -3.04 29.38 2.14
CA LEU A 39 -3.17 29.79 3.55
C LEU A 39 -2.02 29.27 4.42
N ARG A 40 -1.45 28.09 4.11
CA ARG A 40 -0.27 27.52 4.80
C ARG A 40 1.01 28.32 4.54
N ARG A 41 1.18 28.89 3.34
CA ARG A 41 2.40 29.64 2.97
C ARG A 41 2.49 31.06 3.55
N ASN A 42 1.38 31.67 3.98
CA ASN A 42 1.33 33.11 4.26
C ASN A 42 0.57 33.52 5.53
N SER A 43 0.28 32.62 6.48
CA SER A 43 -0.64 32.96 7.59
C SER A 43 -0.23 32.41 8.97
N PRO A 44 -0.35 33.21 10.06
CA PRO A 44 -0.08 32.79 11.44
C PRO A 44 -1.07 31.75 12.02
N ILE A 45 -2.06 31.30 11.23
CA ILE A 45 -3.05 30.28 11.60
C ILE A 45 -2.82 28.93 10.90
N ALA A 46 -1.66 28.73 10.27
CA ALA A 46 -1.29 27.50 9.55
C ALA A 46 -1.56 26.21 10.36
N GLY A 47 -1.29 26.21 11.66
CA GLY A 47 -1.53 25.06 12.55
C GLY A 47 -3.00 24.71 12.83
N ILE A 48 -3.95 25.63 12.57
CA ILE A 48 -5.39 25.36 12.64
C ILE A 48 -5.90 24.82 11.30
N VAL A 49 -5.36 25.34 10.19
CA VAL A 49 -5.71 24.96 8.82
C VAL A 49 -5.18 23.56 8.45
N ALA A 50 -4.08 23.11 9.06
CA ALA A 50 -3.55 21.75 8.92
C ALA A 50 -4.48 20.67 9.51
N LYS A 51 -5.37 21.03 10.45
CA LYS A 51 -6.27 20.08 11.14
C LYS A 51 -7.59 19.82 10.42
N ILE A 52 -7.80 20.40 9.24
CA ILE A 52 -9.01 20.15 8.43
C ILE A 52 -8.70 18.97 7.50
N PRO A 53 -9.30 17.79 7.71
CA PRO A 53 -8.98 16.58 6.97
C PRO A 53 -9.69 16.59 5.62
N VAL A 54 -9.12 17.30 4.65
CA VAL A 54 -9.68 17.40 3.28
C VAL A 54 -9.73 16.03 2.60
N TYR A 55 -8.88 15.08 2.97
CA TYR A 55 -8.91 13.69 2.48
C TYR A 55 -10.18 12.92 2.90
N ARG A 56 -10.80 13.22 4.06
CA ARG A 56 -12.09 12.61 4.45
C ARG A 56 -13.24 13.02 3.53
N LEU A 57 -13.10 14.15 2.81
CA LEU A 57 -14.07 14.51 1.77
C LEU A 57 -13.94 13.60 0.54
N ARG A 58 -12.73 13.17 0.16
CA ARG A 58 -12.50 12.23 -0.95
C ARG A 58 -13.05 10.83 -0.65
N GLU A 59 -12.94 10.36 0.59
CA GLU A 59 -13.54 9.08 1.02
C GLU A 59 -15.06 9.11 0.95
N HIS A 60 -15.70 10.15 1.50
CA HIS A 60 -17.14 10.33 1.39
C HIS A 60 -17.62 10.51 -0.07
N ILE A 61 -16.77 11.01 -0.97
CA ILE A 61 -17.04 11.08 -2.41
C ILE A 61 -16.94 9.71 -3.08
N ARG A 62 -16.01 8.85 -2.68
CA ARG A 62 -15.97 7.45 -3.15
C ARG A 62 -17.27 6.72 -2.79
N ASP A 63 -17.77 6.93 -1.57
CA ASP A 63 -19.07 6.39 -1.13
C ASP A 63 -20.24 6.96 -1.93
N LEU A 64 -20.26 8.28 -2.17
CA LEU A 64 -21.26 8.94 -3.03
C LEU A 64 -21.21 8.45 -4.48
N ASN A 65 -20.01 8.21 -5.03
CA ASN A 65 -19.82 7.64 -6.36
C ASN A 65 -20.31 6.20 -6.43
N ALA A 66 -20.07 5.39 -5.39
CA ALA A 66 -20.60 4.04 -5.28
C ALA A 66 -22.14 4.04 -5.22
N VAL A 67 -22.73 4.94 -4.42
CA VAL A 67 -24.18 5.14 -4.32
C VAL A 67 -24.79 5.63 -5.64
N ALA A 68 -24.15 6.58 -6.33
CA ALA A 68 -24.61 7.09 -7.62
C ALA A 68 -24.60 6.03 -8.72
N ARG A 69 -23.57 5.15 -8.73
CA ARG A 69 -23.49 3.99 -9.63
C ARG A 69 -24.56 2.95 -9.32
N ALA A 70 -24.77 2.62 -8.04
CA ALA A 70 -25.83 1.70 -7.61
C ALA A 70 -27.22 2.20 -8.00
N LEU A 71 -27.49 3.51 -7.84
CA LEU A 71 -28.74 4.13 -8.27
C LEU A 71 -28.92 4.10 -9.80
N SER A 72 -27.86 4.35 -10.57
CA SER A 72 -27.91 4.29 -12.03
C SER A 72 -28.21 2.87 -12.54
N ALA A 73 -27.58 1.85 -11.94
CA ALA A 73 -27.84 0.45 -12.27
C ALA A 73 -29.29 0.03 -11.97
N ILE A 74 -29.86 0.51 -10.84
CA ILE A 74 -31.26 0.30 -10.51
C ILE A 74 -32.16 0.99 -11.55
N ILE A 75 -31.88 2.23 -11.93
CA ILE A 75 -32.67 2.97 -12.92
C ILE A 75 -32.65 2.27 -14.30
N GLU A 76 -31.51 1.77 -14.75
CA GLU A 76 -31.39 1.00 -16.00
C GLU A 76 -32.17 -0.32 -15.95
N GLN A 77 -32.13 -1.02 -14.82
CA GLN A 77 -32.91 -2.24 -14.60
C GLN A 77 -34.42 -2.00 -14.71
N TYR A 78 -34.91 -0.84 -14.24
CA TYR A 78 -36.32 -0.45 -14.33
C TYR A 78 -36.69 0.22 -15.68
N ALA A 79 -35.74 0.76 -16.43
CA ALA A 79 -35.95 1.29 -17.78
C ALA A 79 -35.94 0.19 -18.86
N GLY A 80 -35.20 -0.91 -18.62
CA GLY A 80 -35.08 -2.06 -19.54
C GLY A 80 -36.29 -2.97 -19.66
N THR A 81 -37.35 -2.75 -18.88
CA THR A 81 -38.58 -3.57 -18.96
C THR A 81 -39.52 -3.21 -20.12
N GLU A 82 -39.22 -2.18 -20.92
CA GLU A 82 -40.06 -1.82 -22.09
C GLU A 82 -39.54 -2.24 -23.46
N ASN A 83 -38.28 -2.67 -23.64
CA ASN A 83 -37.84 -3.28 -24.91
C ASN A 83 -36.61 -4.17 -24.71
N GLY A 84 -36.76 -5.46 -25.03
CA GLY A 84 -35.72 -6.46 -24.84
C GLY A 84 -34.49 -6.26 -25.71
N ILE A 85 -33.31 -6.46 -25.11
CA ILE A 85 -32.30 -7.48 -25.42
C ILE A 85 -31.25 -7.37 -24.32
N ILE A 86 -31.03 -8.47 -23.60
CA ILE A 86 -29.95 -8.61 -22.62
C ILE A 86 -28.67 -8.94 -23.39
N SER A 87 -27.64 -8.10 -23.25
CA SER A 87 -26.25 -8.46 -23.57
C SER A 87 -25.34 -8.03 -22.43
N ASN A 88 -24.79 -9.04 -21.76
CA ASN A 88 -23.64 -9.08 -20.86
C ASN A 88 -23.26 -7.87 -20.01
N ILE A 89 -23.35 -8.15 -18.70
CA ILE A 89 -22.76 -7.47 -17.55
C ILE A 89 -21.27 -7.20 -17.80
N GLY A 90 -20.89 -5.93 -17.79
CA GLY A 90 -19.52 -5.46 -17.69
C GLY A 90 -19.51 -4.22 -16.82
N GLY A 91 -19.44 -4.41 -15.51
CA GLY A 91 -19.25 -3.32 -14.56
C GLY A 91 -17.90 -2.65 -14.81
N SER A 92 -17.93 -1.55 -15.55
CA SER A 92 -16.80 -0.64 -15.66
C SER A 92 -16.94 0.38 -14.52
N SER A 93 -16.35 0.07 -13.36
CA SER A 93 -15.62 1.13 -12.64
C SER A 93 -14.67 1.75 -13.67
N GLY A 94 -14.44 3.06 -13.64
CA GLY A 94 -13.39 3.66 -14.48
C GLY A 94 -12.05 3.09 -14.04
N GLY A 95 -11.72 1.90 -14.52
CA GLY A 95 -10.56 1.14 -14.13
C GLY A 95 -9.36 1.70 -14.85
N SER A 96 -8.22 1.64 -14.17
CA SER A 96 -6.88 1.71 -14.76
C SER A 96 -6.67 0.67 -15.87
N LYS A 97 -7.62 -0.26 -16.08
CA LYS A 97 -7.67 -1.24 -17.18
C LYS A 97 -7.46 -0.58 -18.55
N GLY A 98 -6.22 -0.70 -19.03
CA GLY A 98 -5.80 -0.28 -20.37
C GLY A 98 -5.13 1.09 -20.45
N LYS A 99 -4.98 1.82 -19.34
CA LYS A 99 -4.09 2.99 -19.30
C LYS A 99 -2.64 2.52 -19.17
N ASP A 100 -1.74 3.14 -19.91
CA ASP A 100 -0.30 3.01 -19.70
C ASP A 100 0.03 3.57 -18.30
N PRO A 101 0.72 2.81 -17.41
CA PRO A 101 1.08 3.28 -16.08
C PRO A 101 1.83 4.62 -16.06
N SER A 102 2.60 4.92 -17.11
CA SER A 102 3.32 6.21 -17.24
C SER A 102 2.42 7.44 -17.40
N GLN A 103 1.13 7.24 -17.64
CA GLN A 103 0.13 8.31 -17.81
C GLN A 103 -0.85 8.40 -16.63
N MET A 104 -0.68 7.55 -15.62
CA MET A 104 -1.53 7.54 -14.43
C MET A 104 -1.13 8.67 -13.48
N THR A 105 -2.12 9.30 -12.87
CA THR A 105 -1.88 10.08 -11.64
C THR A 105 -1.38 9.15 -10.53
N TYR A 106 -0.75 9.72 -9.51
CA TYR A 106 -0.22 8.92 -8.39
C TYR A 106 -1.29 8.02 -7.73
N LEU A 107 -2.49 8.57 -7.47
CA LEU A 107 -3.60 7.79 -6.90
C LEU A 107 -4.11 6.70 -7.84
N GLU A 108 -4.18 6.96 -9.15
CA GLU A 108 -4.57 5.94 -10.13
C GLU A 108 -3.54 4.80 -10.19
N TYR A 109 -2.26 5.11 -10.02
CA TYR A 109 -1.21 4.09 -9.97
C TYR A 109 -1.27 3.27 -8.67
N LEU A 110 -1.56 3.88 -7.52
CA LEU A 110 -1.80 3.13 -6.29
C LEU A 110 -2.99 2.16 -6.46
N ASP A 111 -4.09 2.62 -7.06
CA ASP A 111 -5.24 1.76 -7.38
C ASP A 111 -4.86 0.67 -8.40
N TYR A 112 -4.00 0.97 -9.39
CA TYR A 112 -3.47 -0.01 -10.33
C TYR A 112 -2.64 -1.10 -9.62
N ARG A 113 -1.72 -0.74 -8.73
CA ARG A 113 -0.98 -1.68 -7.90
C ARG A 113 -1.90 -2.55 -7.06
N ARG A 114 -2.93 -1.98 -6.42
CA ARG A 114 -3.93 -2.75 -5.70
C ARG A 114 -4.63 -3.77 -6.60
N GLU A 115 -5.09 -3.35 -7.78
CA GLU A 115 -5.82 -4.22 -8.70
C GLU A 115 -4.94 -5.34 -9.28
N ASN A 116 -3.63 -5.10 -9.41
CA ASN A 116 -2.66 -6.01 -10.03
C ASN A 116 -1.64 -6.57 -9.02
N ALA A 117 -1.94 -6.49 -7.72
CA ALA A 117 -1.07 -6.96 -6.66
C ALA A 117 -0.63 -8.40 -6.92
N VAL A 118 0.69 -8.61 -6.89
CA VAL A 118 1.32 -9.90 -7.22
C VAL A 118 0.96 -11.00 -6.23
N ASP A 119 0.67 -10.65 -4.97
CA ASP A 119 0.15 -11.57 -3.96
C ASP A 119 -1.33 -11.26 -3.64
N PRO A 120 -2.28 -12.09 -4.12
CA PRO A 120 -3.70 -11.90 -3.85
C PRO A 120 -4.06 -11.84 -2.37
N ARG A 121 -3.35 -12.55 -1.49
CA ARG A 121 -3.63 -12.55 -0.04
C ARG A 121 -3.21 -11.25 0.61
N THR A 122 -2.06 -10.73 0.20
CA THR A 122 -1.61 -9.39 0.61
C THR A 122 -2.63 -8.33 0.20
N ARG A 123 -3.20 -8.43 -1.02
CA ARG A 123 -4.31 -7.56 -1.44
C ARG A 123 -5.58 -7.73 -0.61
N GLU A 124 -6.00 -8.96 -0.32
CA GLU A 124 -7.16 -9.22 0.53
C GLU A 124 -6.97 -8.62 1.93
N LEU A 125 -5.76 -8.71 2.49
CA LEU A 125 -5.42 -8.08 3.75
C LEU A 125 -5.48 -6.55 3.65
N TYR A 126 -4.93 -5.96 2.59
CA TYR A 126 -5.07 -4.52 2.32
C TYR A 126 -6.53 -4.09 2.29
N GLU A 127 -7.40 -4.83 1.59
CA GLU A 127 -8.83 -4.54 1.47
C GLU A 127 -9.56 -4.61 2.83
N ARG A 128 -9.19 -5.58 3.68
CA ARG A 128 -9.72 -5.70 5.06
C ARG A 128 -9.40 -4.46 5.91
N TYR A 129 -8.21 -3.91 5.75
CA TYR A 129 -7.73 -2.76 6.53
C TYR A 129 -7.95 -1.40 5.85
N LEU A 130 -8.50 -1.36 4.63
CA LEU A 130 -8.62 -0.14 3.82
C LEU A 130 -9.29 1.02 4.56
N SER A 131 -10.33 0.74 5.36
CA SER A 131 -11.05 1.78 6.14
C SER A 131 -10.27 2.32 7.35
N GLN A 132 -9.17 1.68 7.72
CA GLN A 132 -8.29 2.08 8.82
C GLN A 132 -7.05 2.83 8.35
N ILE A 133 -6.76 2.85 7.04
CA ILE A 133 -5.62 3.57 6.48
C ILE A 133 -5.90 5.08 6.56
N VAL A 134 -5.17 5.77 7.43
CA VAL A 134 -5.32 7.23 7.61
C VAL A 134 -4.03 7.93 7.23
N ILE A 135 -4.09 8.76 6.19
CA ILE A 135 -2.99 9.66 5.83
C ILE A 135 -3.16 10.98 6.59
N ASN A 136 -2.17 11.34 7.40
CA ASN A 136 -2.15 12.61 8.12
C ASN A 136 -1.49 13.72 7.31
N ASP A 137 -0.35 13.43 6.68
CA ASP A 137 0.39 14.36 5.84
C ASP A 137 0.99 13.63 4.63
N ASP A 138 0.61 14.06 3.43
CA ASP A 138 1.07 13.54 2.13
C ASP A 138 2.10 14.46 1.45
N ASP A 139 2.52 15.54 2.14
CA ASP A 139 3.56 16.51 1.76
C ASP A 139 4.60 16.60 2.89
N TYR A 140 4.82 15.48 3.59
CA TYR A 140 5.68 15.43 4.78
C TYR A 140 7.15 15.52 4.39
N ASP A 141 7.86 16.52 4.90
CA ASP A 141 9.25 16.84 4.53
C ASP A 141 10.32 16.02 5.28
N GLY A 142 9.90 15.06 6.10
CA GLY A 142 10.76 14.16 6.85
C GLY A 142 10.68 12.70 6.37
N THR A 143 11.34 11.81 7.10
CA THR A 143 11.27 10.36 6.82
C THR A 143 9.84 9.86 6.97
N ALA A 144 9.31 9.24 5.92
CA ALA A 144 8.01 8.60 5.95
C ALA A 144 7.92 7.62 7.12
N HIS A 145 6.74 7.55 7.74
CA HIS A 145 6.50 6.65 8.86
C HIS A 145 4.99 6.46 9.12
N TYR A 146 4.63 5.27 9.54
CA TYR A 146 3.45 4.99 10.34
C TYR A 146 3.69 5.38 11.80
N SER A 147 2.71 6.02 12.43
CA SER A 147 2.74 6.36 13.85
C SER A 147 1.73 5.50 14.64
N PRO A 148 2.15 4.40 15.29
CA PRO A 148 1.24 3.49 16.02
C PRO A 148 0.37 4.20 17.06
N SER A 149 0.98 5.09 17.83
CA SER A 149 0.30 5.84 18.90
C SER A 149 -0.84 6.74 18.40
N ASN A 150 -0.78 7.19 17.15
CA ASN A 150 -1.76 8.09 16.56
C ASN A 150 -2.62 7.43 15.48
N GLY A 151 -2.19 6.27 14.94
CA GLY A 151 -2.91 5.53 13.91
C GLY A 151 -2.97 6.24 12.56
N TYR A 152 -1.91 6.95 12.17
CA TYR A 152 -1.81 7.59 10.85
C TYR A 152 -0.44 7.41 10.22
N ILE A 153 -0.37 7.69 8.93
CA ILE A 153 0.83 7.67 8.10
C ILE A 153 1.20 9.11 7.70
N ASN A 154 2.49 9.42 7.73
CA ASN A 154 3.07 10.60 7.08
C ASN A 154 4.06 10.15 6.00
N TYR A 155 3.99 10.75 4.82
CA TYR A 155 4.94 10.51 3.72
C TYR A 155 4.88 11.66 2.71
N ASP A 156 5.84 11.72 1.79
CA ASP A 156 5.81 12.64 0.64
C ASP A 156 5.28 11.88 -0.59
N ALA A 157 4.07 12.24 -1.04
CA ALA A 157 3.44 11.63 -2.20
C ALA A 157 4.08 12.04 -3.53
N ASP A 158 4.67 13.23 -3.62
CA ASP A 158 5.37 13.69 -4.82
C ASP A 158 6.71 12.94 -4.95
N GLU A 159 7.46 12.77 -3.85
CA GLU A 159 8.66 11.92 -3.82
C GLU A 159 8.31 10.47 -4.15
N ASP A 160 7.29 9.91 -3.51
CA ASP A 160 6.91 8.51 -3.73
C ASP A 160 6.33 8.26 -5.13
N SER A 161 5.82 9.30 -5.80
CA SER A 161 5.37 9.22 -7.20
C SER A 161 6.51 8.97 -8.19
N THR A 162 7.74 9.30 -7.81
CA THR A 162 8.95 9.14 -8.62
C THR A 162 9.99 8.24 -7.97
N ASN A 163 9.57 7.45 -6.98
CA ASN A 163 10.46 6.59 -6.20
C ASN A 163 11.19 5.61 -7.12
N PRO A 164 12.54 5.59 -7.14
CA PRO A 164 13.30 4.68 -7.99
C PRO A 164 13.08 3.21 -7.62
N ARG A 165 12.65 2.92 -6.39
CA ARG A 165 12.24 1.58 -5.94
C ARG A 165 10.89 1.12 -6.52
N GLY A 166 10.22 1.98 -7.29
CA GLY A 166 8.87 1.76 -7.81
C GLY A 166 7.87 2.70 -7.16
N GLN A 167 6.97 3.26 -7.97
CA GLN A 167 5.97 4.20 -7.50
C GLN A 167 5.05 3.57 -6.45
N GLY A 168 4.76 4.30 -5.37
CA GLY A 168 3.94 3.77 -4.27
C GLY A 168 4.70 2.89 -3.28
N THR A 169 6.01 2.69 -3.45
CA THR A 169 6.82 1.84 -2.54
C THR A 169 6.72 2.35 -1.11
N THR A 170 6.91 3.66 -0.90
CA THR A 170 6.83 4.25 0.44
C THR A 170 5.42 4.10 1.00
N TYR A 171 4.40 4.46 0.22
CA TYR A 171 3.01 4.32 0.68
C TYR A 171 2.66 2.90 1.15
N TYR A 172 2.95 1.89 0.33
CA TYR A 172 2.59 0.51 0.66
C TYR A 172 3.45 -0.06 1.80
N HIS A 173 4.70 0.38 1.95
CA HIS A 173 5.54 0.04 3.08
C HIS A 173 4.95 0.56 4.41
N GLU A 174 4.57 1.86 4.47
CA GLU A 174 3.94 2.42 5.67
C GLU A 174 2.57 1.81 5.98
N VAL A 175 1.81 1.45 4.95
CA VAL A 175 0.56 0.68 5.12
C VAL A 175 0.86 -0.70 5.68
N GLY A 176 1.98 -1.33 5.30
CA GLY A 176 2.45 -2.58 5.87
C GLY A 176 2.65 -2.47 7.38
N HIS A 177 3.34 -1.43 7.87
CA HIS A 177 3.47 -1.17 9.31
C HIS A 177 2.13 -0.93 10.01
N LEU A 178 1.21 -0.19 9.36
CA LEU A 178 -0.13 0.02 9.90
C LEU A 178 -0.87 -1.31 10.06
N ILE A 179 -0.86 -2.15 9.04
CA ILE A 179 -1.54 -3.44 9.06
C ILE A 179 -0.91 -4.36 10.10
N ASP A 180 0.43 -4.39 10.18
CA ASP A 180 1.15 -5.19 11.16
C ASP A 180 0.70 -4.84 12.59
N ASP A 181 0.67 -3.55 12.94
CA ASP A 181 0.22 -3.02 14.24
C ASP A 181 -1.26 -3.30 14.55
N ARG A 182 -2.11 -3.33 13.52
CA ARG A 182 -3.57 -3.45 13.69
C ARG A 182 -4.04 -4.90 13.66
N SER A 183 -3.26 -5.79 13.05
CA SER A 183 -3.56 -7.21 12.96
C SER A 183 -3.48 -7.87 14.34
N ASP A 184 -4.35 -8.84 14.61
CA ASP A 184 -4.52 -9.53 15.90
C ASP A 184 -4.95 -8.68 17.12
N GLY A 185 -5.06 -7.35 17.02
CA GLY A 185 -5.58 -6.47 18.07
C GLY A 185 -4.70 -6.35 19.33
N ASN A 186 -3.53 -6.99 19.35
CA ASN A 186 -2.55 -6.98 20.44
C ASN A 186 -1.27 -6.19 20.08
N GLY A 187 -1.29 -5.43 18.99
CA GLY A 187 -0.13 -4.73 18.43
C GLY A 187 0.46 -5.49 17.24
N PHE A 188 1.74 -5.27 16.99
CA PHE A 188 2.43 -5.82 15.82
C PHE A 188 2.40 -7.36 15.76
N THR A 189 1.79 -7.89 14.70
CA THR A 189 1.65 -9.33 14.44
C THR A 189 3.00 -9.99 14.14
N SER A 190 3.92 -9.27 13.49
CA SER A 190 5.27 -9.72 13.15
C SER A 190 6.14 -10.09 14.36
N VAL A 191 5.76 -9.63 15.56
CA VAL A 191 6.47 -9.89 16.83
C VAL A 191 5.62 -10.71 17.82
N ASP A 192 4.46 -11.20 17.38
CA ASP A 192 3.65 -12.11 18.19
C ASP A 192 4.37 -13.46 18.31
N GLY A 193 4.61 -13.90 19.55
CA GLY A 193 5.30 -15.15 19.87
C GLY A 193 4.59 -16.43 19.40
N LYS A 194 3.40 -16.34 18.79
CA LYS A 194 2.78 -17.48 18.07
C LYS A 194 3.42 -17.76 16.71
N TYR A 195 4.18 -16.80 16.18
CA TYR A 195 4.94 -16.92 14.93
C TYR A 195 6.44 -16.95 15.20
N GLU A 196 7.17 -17.69 14.37
CA GLU A 196 8.63 -17.79 14.42
C GLU A 196 9.31 -16.87 13.41
N PHE A 197 8.74 -15.70 13.12
CA PHE A 197 9.10 -14.92 11.91
C PHE A 197 10.56 -14.47 11.89
N TYR A 198 11.04 -13.85 12.97
CA TYR A 198 12.44 -13.47 13.11
C TYR A 198 13.37 -14.68 13.00
N ASP A 199 13.06 -15.75 13.72
CA ASP A 199 13.85 -16.97 13.71
C ASP A 199 13.95 -17.59 12.31
N LYS A 200 12.86 -17.57 11.52
CA LYS A 200 12.89 -18.03 10.12
C LYS A 200 13.75 -17.14 9.25
N MET A 201 13.68 -15.82 9.40
CA MET A 201 14.53 -14.89 8.65
C MET A 201 16.01 -15.09 8.95
N GLN A 202 16.36 -15.22 10.24
CA GLN A 202 17.74 -15.49 10.67
C GLN A 202 18.25 -16.81 10.08
N GLN A 203 17.44 -17.87 10.15
CA GLN A 203 17.79 -19.18 9.60
C GLN A 203 17.97 -19.14 8.08
N ASP A 204 17.11 -18.41 7.36
CA ASP A 204 17.21 -18.22 5.92
C ASP A 204 18.50 -17.47 5.54
N TYR A 205 18.82 -16.39 6.25
CA TYR A 205 20.04 -15.63 6.05
C TYR A 205 21.29 -16.45 6.34
N ASP A 206 21.33 -17.20 7.46
CA ASP A 206 22.46 -18.08 7.78
C ASP A 206 22.69 -19.15 6.72
N ARG A 207 21.61 -19.77 6.20
CA ARG A 207 21.71 -20.72 5.08
C ARG A 207 22.24 -20.07 3.81
N TRP A 208 21.85 -18.83 3.53
CA TRP A 208 22.37 -18.11 2.36
C TRP A 208 23.86 -17.82 2.49
N VAL A 209 24.29 -17.35 3.66
CA VAL A 209 25.71 -17.12 3.96
C VAL A 209 26.52 -18.42 3.82
N GLU A 210 26.07 -19.52 4.41
CA GLU A 210 26.73 -20.83 4.28
C GLU A 210 26.85 -21.29 2.83
N ARG A 211 25.79 -21.09 2.03
CA ARG A 211 25.78 -21.40 0.59
C ARG A 211 26.81 -20.55 -0.16
N VAL A 212 26.82 -19.24 0.06
CA VAL A 212 27.78 -18.30 -0.57
C VAL A 212 29.22 -18.67 -0.19
N MET A 213 29.47 -19.01 1.07
CA MET A 213 30.78 -19.47 1.52
C MET A 213 31.22 -20.73 0.78
N HIS A 214 30.34 -21.74 0.69
CA HIS A 214 30.65 -23.00 0.02
C HIS A 214 30.90 -22.82 -1.48
N GLU A 215 30.04 -22.08 -2.18
CA GLU A 215 30.10 -21.90 -3.64
C GLU A 215 31.31 -21.08 -4.09
N ASN A 216 31.73 -20.10 -3.29
CA ASN A 216 32.86 -19.22 -3.62
C ASN A 216 34.16 -19.63 -2.93
N GLY A 217 34.16 -20.66 -2.09
CA GLY A 217 35.32 -21.11 -1.33
C GLY A 217 35.79 -20.11 -0.28
N PHE A 218 34.88 -19.30 0.27
CA PHE A 218 35.21 -18.35 1.33
C PHE A 218 35.43 -19.05 2.66
N SER A 219 36.39 -18.55 3.43
CA SER A 219 36.80 -19.12 4.71
C SER A 219 36.19 -18.43 5.92
N THR A 220 35.55 -17.27 5.70
CA THR A 220 34.99 -16.43 6.76
C THR A 220 33.61 -15.91 6.37
N ARG A 221 32.81 -15.56 7.39
CA ARG A 221 31.50 -14.94 7.20
C ARG A 221 31.62 -13.54 6.58
N GLU A 222 32.65 -12.79 6.96
CA GLU A 222 32.96 -11.45 6.43
C GLU A 222 33.08 -11.46 4.91
N GLN A 223 33.87 -12.38 4.33
CA GLN A 223 33.98 -12.53 2.88
C GLN A 223 32.65 -12.84 2.18
N ALA A 224 31.80 -13.66 2.81
CA ALA A 224 30.48 -13.94 2.28
C ALA A 224 29.54 -12.74 2.39
N ASN A 225 29.64 -11.96 3.47
CA ASN A 225 28.87 -10.74 3.68
C ASN A 225 29.29 -9.60 2.74
N GLU A 226 30.57 -9.49 2.41
CA GLU A 226 31.06 -8.61 1.35
C GLU A 226 30.45 -8.99 -0.01
N TYR A 227 30.48 -10.28 -0.36
CA TYR A 227 29.86 -10.78 -1.60
C TYR A 227 28.34 -10.55 -1.64
N ILE A 228 27.65 -10.78 -0.52
CA ILE A 228 26.21 -10.51 -0.38
C ILE A 228 25.93 -9.02 -0.55
N SER A 229 26.77 -8.15 0.02
CA SER A 229 26.64 -6.70 -0.14
C SER A 229 26.76 -6.31 -1.62
N ASP A 230 27.75 -6.83 -2.34
CA ASP A 230 27.89 -6.61 -3.78
C ASP A 230 26.62 -7.04 -4.54
N TRP A 231 26.07 -8.22 -4.22
CA TRP A 231 24.81 -8.69 -4.81
C TRP A 231 23.62 -7.76 -4.50
N LEU A 232 23.56 -7.20 -3.29
CA LEU A 232 22.54 -6.21 -2.90
C LEU A 232 22.67 -4.91 -3.69
N TRP A 233 23.90 -4.53 -4.10
CA TRP A 233 24.14 -3.33 -4.92
C TRP A 233 23.80 -3.48 -6.40
N GLU A 234 23.89 -4.69 -6.97
CA GLU A 234 23.68 -4.93 -8.42
C GLU A 234 22.24 -4.64 -8.91
N ASP A 235 21.24 -4.72 -8.04
CA ASP A 235 19.85 -4.32 -8.34
C ASP A 235 19.21 -3.66 -7.11
N ALA A 236 19.89 -2.64 -6.61
CA ALA A 236 19.64 -2.11 -5.27
C ALA A 236 18.21 -1.60 -5.06
N ASP A 237 17.58 -1.04 -6.10
CA ASP A 237 16.24 -0.47 -5.99
C ASP A 237 15.16 -1.56 -5.84
N ASN A 238 15.29 -2.72 -6.50
CA ASN A 238 14.39 -3.87 -6.29
C ASN A 238 14.77 -4.70 -5.06
N LYS A 239 16.05 -4.69 -4.67
CA LYS A 239 16.54 -5.38 -3.47
C LYS A 239 16.42 -4.54 -2.20
N ASN A 240 15.66 -3.44 -2.22
CA ASN A 240 15.57 -2.50 -1.12
C ASN A 240 15.13 -3.18 0.19
N GLY A 241 14.09 -4.02 0.15
CA GLY A 241 13.61 -4.73 1.34
C GLY A 241 14.58 -5.80 1.82
N ILE A 242 15.26 -6.50 0.89
CA ILE A 242 16.29 -7.48 1.26
C ILE A 242 17.46 -6.79 1.94
N SER A 243 17.92 -5.67 1.39
CA SER A 243 19.01 -4.87 1.94
C SER A 243 18.70 -4.44 3.38
N ASP A 244 17.49 -3.94 3.62
CA ASP A 244 17.01 -3.51 4.93
C ASP A 244 17.04 -4.64 5.96
N ILE A 245 16.41 -5.78 5.62
CA ILE A 245 16.31 -6.94 6.50
C ILE A 245 17.69 -7.56 6.74
N VAL A 246 18.51 -7.74 5.69
CA VAL A 246 19.86 -8.32 5.81
C VAL A 246 20.76 -7.43 6.68
N TYR A 247 20.66 -6.11 6.57
CA TYR A 247 21.43 -5.21 7.41
C TYR A 247 21.09 -5.40 8.90
N GLY A 248 19.81 -5.57 9.23
CA GLY A 248 19.36 -5.90 10.59
C GLY A 248 19.85 -7.28 11.08
N LEU A 249 19.72 -8.33 10.25
CA LEU A 249 20.12 -9.71 10.61
C LEU A 249 21.64 -9.93 10.67
N SER A 250 22.39 -9.11 9.96
CA SER A 250 23.86 -9.19 9.90
C SER A 250 24.56 -8.28 10.90
N GLU A 251 23.80 -7.59 11.75
CA GLU A 251 24.33 -6.58 12.68
C GLU A 251 25.16 -5.48 11.97
N GLY A 252 24.82 -5.20 10.71
CA GLY A 252 25.49 -4.23 9.85
C GLY A 252 26.66 -4.76 9.02
N ASP A 253 26.98 -6.06 9.09
CA ASP A 253 28.07 -6.67 8.32
C ASP A 253 27.77 -6.81 6.82
N ALA A 254 26.49 -6.85 6.43
CA ALA A 254 26.06 -6.93 5.04
C ALA A 254 24.95 -5.92 4.74
N GLY A 255 25.04 -5.20 3.62
CA GLY A 255 24.04 -4.18 3.26
C GLY A 255 24.18 -3.65 1.84
N GLY A 256 23.06 -3.20 1.29
CA GLY A 256 22.97 -2.52 0.00
C GLY A 256 22.75 -1.02 0.14
N LYS A 257 22.04 -0.45 -0.83
CA LYS A 257 21.76 1.00 -0.93
C LYS A 257 20.73 1.51 0.07
N TRP A 258 19.80 0.66 0.49
CA TRP A 258 18.61 1.05 1.26
C TRP A 258 18.59 0.36 2.63
N GLY A 259 18.17 1.09 3.66
CA GLY A 259 18.07 0.62 5.04
C GLY A 259 18.15 1.78 6.02
N HIS A 260 18.31 1.44 7.30
CA HIS A 260 18.43 2.36 8.42
C HIS A 260 19.84 2.32 9.04
N ASP A 261 20.12 3.27 9.94
CA ASP A 261 21.34 3.21 10.75
C ASP A 261 21.34 1.97 11.67
N ALA A 262 22.51 1.37 11.90
CA ALA A 262 22.64 0.13 12.68
C ALA A 262 21.97 0.18 14.07
N SER A 263 21.92 1.35 14.71
CA SER A 263 21.26 1.52 16.02
C SER A 263 19.73 1.33 16.01
N TYR A 264 19.12 1.32 14.82
CA TYR A 264 17.68 1.08 14.65
C TYR A 264 17.31 -0.39 14.88
N TYR A 265 18.20 -1.30 14.47
CA TYR A 265 17.85 -2.71 14.39
C TYR A 265 17.96 -3.45 15.71
N ASN A 266 16.93 -4.24 15.96
CA ASN A 266 16.83 -5.31 16.94
C ASN A 266 15.78 -6.29 16.41
N GLU A 267 15.57 -7.42 17.09
CA GLU A 267 14.60 -8.43 16.68
C GLU A 267 13.19 -7.87 16.39
N THR A 268 12.70 -6.94 17.22
CA THR A 268 11.38 -6.31 17.03
C THR A 268 11.34 -5.43 15.79
N SER A 269 12.29 -4.50 15.63
CA SER A 269 12.28 -3.61 14.46
C SER A 269 12.56 -4.37 13.17
N THR A 270 13.46 -5.36 13.17
CA THR A 270 13.73 -6.19 12.00
C THR A 270 12.48 -6.96 11.55
N SER A 271 11.69 -7.51 12.47
CA SER A 271 10.41 -8.17 12.14
C SER A 271 9.37 -7.21 11.58
N GLN A 272 9.28 -5.99 12.13
CA GLN A 272 8.34 -4.96 11.65
C GLN A 272 8.70 -4.48 10.24
N GLU A 273 9.99 -4.23 9.98
CA GLU A 273 10.50 -3.88 8.64
C GLU A 273 10.24 -5.02 7.65
N ALA A 274 10.52 -6.25 8.04
CA ALA A 274 10.31 -7.40 7.18
C ALA A 274 8.84 -7.57 6.80
N PHE A 275 7.91 -7.41 7.75
CA PHE A 275 6.49 -7.45 7.44
C PHE A 275 6.12 -6.35 6.44
N ALA A 276 6.57 -5.11 6.68
CA ALA A 276 6.28 -3.98 5.80
C ALA A 276 6.84 -4.17 4.38
N HIS A 277 8.08 -4.66 4.23
CA HIS A 277 8.67 -4.96 2.92
C HIS A 277 8.01 -6.16 2.23
N PHE A 278 7.62 -7.20 2.96
CA PHE A 278 6.91 -8.35 2.37
C PHE A 278 5.53 -7.94 1.87
N PHE A 279 4.85 -7.09 2.64
CA PHE A 279 3.58 -6.49 2.26
C PHE A 279 3.72 -5.57 1.04
N GLU A 280 4.69 -4.67 1.03
CA GLU A 280 4.96 -3.77 -0.09
C GLU A 280 5.23 -4.55 -1.39
N ALA A 281 6.10 -5.55 -1.31
CA ALA A 281 6.42 -6.42 -2.44
C ALA A 281 5.21 -7.25 -2.89
N GLY A 282 4.35 -7.70 -1.97
CA GLY A 282 3.09 -8.38 -2.30
C GLY A 282 2.07 -7.47 -3.00
N MET A 283 2.09 -6.17 -2.70
CA MET A 283 1.28 -5.13 -3.34
C MET A 283 1.90 -4.55 -4.62
N ALA A 284 3.07 -5.02 -5.04
CA ALA A 284 3.67 -4.62 -6.30
C ALA A 284 2.84 -5.12 -7.49
N ASP A 285 2.94 -4.39 -8.61
CA ASP A 285 2.39 -4.75 -9.92
C ASP A 285 3.34 -5.65 -10.74
N ASP A 286 4.58 -5.83 -10.27
CA ASP A 286 5.60 -6.71 -10.82
C ASP A 286 6.20 -7.60 -9.71
N SER A 287 6.52 -8.86 -10.02
CA SER A 287 6.90 -9.85 -9.00
C SER A 287 8.36 -9.74 -8.54
N THR A 288 9.21 -8.94 -9.19
CA THR A 288 10.68 -8.96 -8.99
C THR A 288 11.09 -8.86 -7.52
N LYS A 289 10.54 -7.89 -6.77
CA LYS A 289 10.85 -7.72 -5.34
C LYS A 289 10.43 -8.94 -4.51
N LEU A 290 9.22 -9.44 -4.77
CA LEU A 290 8.67 -10.58 -4.06
C LEU A 290 9.42 -11.88 -4.38
N ASP A 291 9.92 -12.00 -5.60
CA ASP A 291 10.74 -13.14 -6.03
C ASP A 291 12.10 -13.12 -5.32
N TYR A 292 12.74 -11.94 -5.16
CA TYR A 292 13.93 -11.81 -4.32
C TYR A 292 13.67 -12.17 -2.86
N ILE A 293 12.53 -11.77 -2.30
CA ILE A 293 12.13 -12.14 -0.93
C ILE A 293 12.00 -13.66 -0.81
N LYS A 294 11.33 -14.32 -1.76
CA LYS A 294 11.17 -15.78 -1.74
C LYS A 294 12.47 -16.53 -1.97
N GLU A 295 13.40 -15.96 -2.73
CA GLU A 295 14.73 -16.52 -2.96
C GLU A 295 15.58 -16.50 -1.69
N VAL A 296 15.61 -15.35 -1.01
CA VAL A 296 16.48 -15.12 0.16
C VAL A 296 15.85 -15.62 1.45
N PHE A 297 14.54 -15.42 1.64
CA PHE A 297 13.79 -15.68 2.86
C PHE A 297 12.60 -16.64 2.66
N PRO A 298 12.78 -17.83 2.06
CA PRO A 298 11.67 -18.72 1.72
C PRO A 298 10.86 -19.16 2.94
N SER A 299 11.50 -19.52 4.05
CA SER A 299 10.80 -20.01 5.24
C SER A 299 10.15 -18.87 6.05
N ALA A 300 10.75 -17.67 6.05
CA ALA A 300 10.10 -16.51 6.63
C ALA A 300 8.88 -16.08 5.80
N TYR A 301 8.95 -16.18 4.47
CA TYR A 301 7.80 -15.90 3.61
C TYR A 301 6.65 -16.88 3.85
N GLU A 302 6.94 -18.15 4.11
CA GLU A 302 5.91 -19.12 4.54
C GLU A 302 5.24 -18.69 5.86
N GLU A 303 6.02 -18.21 6.83
CA GLU A 303 5.49 -17.74 8.11
C GLU A 303 4.68 -16.43 7.94
N TYR A 304 5.12 -15.50 7.10
CA TYR A 304 4.34 -14.33 6.69
C TYR A 304 3.00 -14.73 6.08
N GLN A 305 3.00 -15.70 5.15
CA GLN A 305 1.76 -16.22 4.56
C GLN A 305 0.84 -16.88 5.58
N ARG A 306 1.40 -17.51 6.62
CA ARG A 306 0.62 -18.03 7.76
C ARG A 306 -0.03 -16.89 8.54
N MET A 307 0.70 -15.79 8.81
CA MET A 307 0.13 -14.60 9.46
C MET A 307 -1.06 -14.03 8.68
N LEU A 308 -0.94 -13.89 7.35
CA LEU A 308 -2.04 -13.39 6.53
C LEU A 308 -3.26 -14.31 6.61
N ASN A 309 -3.05 -15.63 6.60
CA ASN A 309 -4.15 -16.59 6.69
C ASN A 309 -4.86 -16.50 8.03
N ASP A 310 -4.11 -16.43 9.13
CA ASP A 310 -4.68 -16.39 10.46
C ASP A 310 -5.46 -15.08 10.68
N GLU A 311 -5.01 -13.96 10.11
CA GLU A 311 -5.73 -12.68 10.18
C GLU A 311 -6.97 -12.64 9.26
N LEU A 312 -6.94 -13.31 8.10
CA LEU A 312 -8.05 -13.31 7.15
C LEU A 312 -9.20 -14.26 7.55
N ASN A 313 -8.99 -15.22 8.46
CA ASN A 313 -9.96 -16.23 8.88
C ASN A 313 -10.54 -15.98 10.29
#